data_AF-A0A355BDC7-F1
#
_entry.id   AF-A0A355BDC7-F1
#
_cell.length_a   1.000
_cell.length_b   1.000
_cell.length_c   1.000
_cell.angle_alpha   90.00
_cell.angle_beta   90.00
_cell.angle_gamma   90.00
#
_symmetry.space_group_name_H-M   'P 1'
#
loop_
_entity.id
_entity.type
_entity.pdbx_description
1 polymer ?
#
loop_
_entity_poly.entity_id
_entity_poly.type
_entity_poly.pdbx_seq_one_letter_code
_entity_poly.pdbx_strand_id
1 'polypeptide(L)' 'DAVKQIGIEWCIKQSKELVAAGVPCLHFYSMGKSDNIKQIAQEIF' A
#
# COMPACT_ATOMS: atom_id res chain seq x y z
N ASP A 1 -13.01 -0.03 -11.52
CA ASP A 1 -12.00 1.05 -11.40
C ASP A 1 -12.10 1.88 -10.13
N ALA A 2 -13.28 2.33 -9.67
CA ALA A 2 -13.41 3.05 -8.39
C ALA A 2 -13.01 2.24 -7.14
N VAL A 3 -13.45 0.98 -7.03
CA VAL A 3 -13.12 0.11 -5.86
C VAL A 3 -11.62 -0.11 -5.73
N LYS A 4 -10.92 -0.29 -6.86
CA LYS A 4 -9.47 -0.45 -6.89
C LYS A 4 -8.78 0.81 -6.36
N GLN A 5 -9.22 1.98 -6.81
CA GLN A 5 -8.67 3.27 -6.39
C GLN A 5 -8.86 3.50 -4.89
N ILE A 6 -10.06 3.25 -4.34
CA ILE A 6 -10.33 3.35 -2.90
C ILE A 6 -9.40 2.42 -2.11
N GLY A 7 -9.22 1.18 -2.59
CA GLY A 7 -8.31 0.23 -1.95
C GLY A 7 -6.85 0.69 -1.93
N ILE A 8 -6.39 1.33 -3.02
CA ILE A 8 -5.04 1.92 -3.10
C ILE A 8 -4.89 3.05 -2.09
N GLU A 9 -5.82 4.01 -2.06
CA GLU A 9 -5.79 5.16 -1.15
C GLU A 9 -5.79 4.73 0.31
N TRP A 10 -6.62 3.74 0.66
CA TRP A 10 -6.65 3.18 2.01
C TRP A 10 -5.36 2.48 2.38
N CYS A 11 -4.79 1.69 1.47
CA CYS A 11 -3.54 0.97 1.73
C CYS A 11 -2.36 1.93 1.90
N ILE A 12 -2.29 3.02 1.12
CA ILE A 12 -1.29 4.08 1.28
C ILE A 12 -1.41 4.72 2.66
N LYS A 13 -2.62 5.11 3.06
CA LYS A 13 -2.86 5.74 4.37
C LYS A 13 -2.40 4.83 5.51
N GLN A 14 -2.86 3.58 5.52
CA GLN A 14 -2.50 2.60 6.55
C GLN A 14 -0.99 2.34 6.58
N SER A 15 -0.37 2.23 5.41
CA SER A 15 1.07 1.97 5.30
C SER A 15 1.89 3.13 5.86
N LYS A 16 1.50 4.38 5.59
CA LYS A 16 2.13 5.57 6.18
C LYS A 16 2.00 5.61 7.70
N GLU A 17 0.84 5.24 8.24
CA GLU A 17 0.62 5.14 9.70
C GLU A 17 1.53 4.07 10.34
N LEU A 18 1.66 2.91 9.70
CA LEU A 18 2.53 1.83 10.18
C LEU A 18 4.02 2.21 10.12
N VAL A 19 4.47 2.83 9.02
CA VAL A 19 5.85 3.35 8.90
C VAL A 19 6.13 4.41 9.96
N ALA A 20 5.19 5.33 10.19
CA ALA A 20 5.32 6.34 11.25
C ALA A 20 5.36 5.72 12.65
N ALA A 21 4.67 4.58 12.86
CA ALA A 21 4.74 3.80 14.09
C ALA A 21 6.05 2.98 14.25
N GLY A 22 6.94 3.03 13.25
CA GLY A 22 8.27 2.42 13.34
C GLY A 22 8.30 0.91 13.06
N VAL A 23 7.32 0.37 12.33
CA VAL A 23 7.40 -1.05 11.91
C VAL A 23 8.64 -1.27 11.03
N PRO A 24 9.32 -2.41 11.14
CA PRO A 24 10.58 -2.64 10.43
C PRO A 24 10.39 -2.88 8.93
N CYS A 25 9.20 -3.35 8.51
CA CYS A 25 8.88 -3.61 7.11
C CYS A 25 7.37 -3.68 6.88
N LEU A 26 6.98 -3.63 5.60
CA LEU A 26 5.62 -3.88 5.12
C LEU A 26 5.63 -5.04 4.13
N HIS A 27 4.76 -6.04 4.35
CA HIS A 27 4.58 -7.18 3.44
C HIS A 27 3.20 -7.10 2.79
N PHE A 28 3.15 -7.19 1.45
CA PHE A 28 1.92 -7.07 0.68
C PHE A 28 1.56 -8.40 0.00
N TYR A 29 0.33 -8.86 0.21
CA TYR A 29 -0.24 -9.97 -0.56
C TYR A 29 -0.78 -9.47 -1.90
N SER A 30 0.03 -9.58 -2.95
CA SER A 30 -0.32 -9.07 -4.29
C SER A 30 -1.44 -9.86 -4.97
N MET A 31 -1.68 -11.11 -4.55
CA MET A 31 -2.67 -12.01 -5.17
C MET A 31 -2.50 -12.10 -6.70
N GLY A 32 -1.25 -12.08 -7.18
CA GLY A 32 -0.92 -12.08 -8.60
C GLY A 32 -1.11 -10.75 -9.33
N LYS A 33 -1.42 -9.66 -8.62
CA LYS A 33 -1.63 -8.30 -9.17
C LYS A 33 -0.59 -7.36 -8.57
N SER A 34 0.48 -7.07 -9.31
CA SER A 34 1.61 -6.27 -8.81
C SER A 34 1.46 -4.76 -9.04
N ASP A 35 0.68 -4.35 -10.04
CA ASP A 35 0.63 -2.94 -10.46
C ASP A 35 0.16 -1.99 -9.35
N ASN A 36 -0.88 -2.38 -8.60
CA ASN A 36 -1.36 -1.59 -7.46
C ASN A 36 -0.36 -1.58 -6.31
N ILE A 37 0.32 -2.70 -6.04
CA ILE A 37 1.35 -2.77 -4.99
C ILE A 37 2.53 -1.85 -5.34
N LYS A 38 2.93 -1.81 -6.62
CA LYS A 38 3.97 -0.89 -7.09
C LYS A 38 3.56 0.58 -6.85
N GLN A 39 2.33 0.94 -7.20
CA GLN A 39 1.81 2.30 -6.97
C GLN A 39 1.78 2.65 -5.48
N ILE A 40 1.32 1.73 -4.63
CA ILE A 40 1.30 1.92 -3.18
C ILE A 40 2.72 2.13 -2.64
N ALA A 41 3.67 1.28 -3.04
CA ALA A 41 5.06 1.35 -2.57
C ALA A 41 5.74 2.67 -2.95
N GLN A 42 5.50 3.20 -4.15
CA GLN A 42 6.04 4.50 -4.62
C GLN A 42 5.57 5.70 -3.79
N GLU A 43 4.44 5.59 -3.11
CA GLU A 43 3.89 6.65 -2.26
C GLU A 43 4.43 6.60 -0.82
N ILE A 44 5.14 5.52 -0.48
CA ILE A 44 5.63 5.23 0.88
C ILE A 44 7.16 5.29 0.93
N PHE A 45 7.86 4.82 -0.12
CA PHE A 45 9.32 4.68 -0.23
C PHE A 45 9.87 5.38 -1.47
#